data_AF-A0A6A6Y8G9-F1
#
_entry.id   AF-A0A6A6Y8G9-F1
#
_cell.length_a   1.000
_cell.length_b   1.000
_cell.length_c   1.000
_cell.angle_alpha   90.00
_cell.angle_beta   90.00
_cell.angle_gamma   90.00
#
_symmetry.space_group_name_H-M   'P 1'
#
loop_
_entity.id
_entity.type
_entity.pdbx_description
1 polymer ?
#
loop_
_entity_poly.entity_id
_entity_poly.type
_entity_poly.pdbx_seq_one_letter_code
_entity_poly.pdbx_strand_id
1 'polypeptide(L)'
;EDTLYRTSGFLQGALRGGWLESVEGVIKMPDISPRVFSIYQYWADTDRLDTTLEAPTPNTLDAEFTLLVYCYIFGERILDSWFKDTVIDALL
;
A
#
# COMPACT_ATOMS: atom_id res chain seq x y z
N GLU A 1 -9.86 -8.24 -9.60
CA GLU A 1 -10.65 -7.46 -8.62
C GLU A 1 -10.60 -8.01 -7.18
N ASP A 2 -10.09 -9.23 -6.90
CA ASP A 2 -10.06 -9.81 -5.53
C ASP A 2 -8.67 -9.86 -4.85
N THR A 3 -7.63 -9.27 -5.42
CA THR A 3 -6.24 -9.37 -4.91
C THR A 3 -6.06 -8.59 -3.61
N LEU A 4 -6.45 -7.31 -3.60
CA LEU A 4 -6.32 -6.41 -2.43
C LEU A 4 -7.08 -6.90 -1.19
N TYR A 5 -8.20 -7.59 -1.40
CA TYR A 5 -9.06 -8.10 -0.34
C TYR A 5 -8.41 -9.27 0.41
N ARG A 6 -7.59 -10.07 -0.27
CA ARG A 6 -6.95 -11.25 0.34
C ARG A 6 -5.71 -10.90 1.15
N THR A 7 -5.00 -9.84 0.77
CA THR A 7 -3.71 -9.48 1.37
C THR A 7 -3.86 -8.55 2.58
N SER A 8 -4.86 -7.66 2.60
CA SER A 8 -5.03 -6.70 3.70
C SER A 8 -6.08 -7.12 4.74
N GLY A 9 -5.64 -7.35 5.98
CA GLY A 9 -6.53 -7.59 7.12
C GLY A 9 -7.41 -6.39 7.46
N PHE A 10 -6.95 -5.16 7.18
CA PHE A 10 -7.74 -3.94 7.35
C PHE A 10 -8.92 -3.88 6.37
N LEU A 11 -8.69 -4.16 5.08
CA LEU A 11 -9.75 -4.16 4.08
C LEU A 11 -10.80 -5.24 4.37
N GLN A 12 -10.35 -6.42 4.81
CA GLN A 12 -11.26 -7.49 5.27
C GLN A 12 -12.12 -7.06 6.46
N GLY A 13 -11.56 -6.27 7.39
CA GLY A 13 -12.27 -5.74 8.55
C GLY A 13 -13.25 -4.63 8.19
N ALA A 14 -12.82 -3.67 7.38
CA ALA A 14 -13.62 -2.52 6.97
C ALA A 14 -14.87 -2.91 6.15
N LEU A 15 -14.77 -3.98 5.37
CA LEU A 15 -15.83 -4.46 4.49
C LEU A 15 -16.63 -5.66 5.05
N ARG A 16 -16.39 -6.06 6.32
CA ARG A 16 -17.09 -7.20 6.97
C ARG A 16 -18.49 -6.88 7.54
N GLY A 17 -18.99 -5.66 7.35
CA GLY A 17 -20.30 -5.22 7.81
C GLY A 17 -20.27 -4.49 9.17
N GLY A 18 -21.12 -3.46 9.29
CA GLY A 18 -21.26 -2.61 10.49
C GLY A 18 -20.78 -1.17 10.31
N TRP A 19 -20.08 -0.88 9.20
CA TRP A 19 -19.53 0.43 8.86
C TRP A 19 -20.04 0.90 7.49
N LEU A 20 -20.09 2.21 7.27
CA LEU A 20 -20.63 2.81 6.03
C LEU A 20 -19.83 2.36 4.80
N GLU A 21 -18.52 2.17 4.97
CA GLU A 21 -17.56 1.70 3.98
C GLU A 21 -17.92 0.30 3.46
N SER A 22 -18.53 -0.55 4.28
CA SER A 22 -19.01 -1.87 3.88
C SER A 22 -20.25 -1.82 2.98
N VAL A 23 -21.01 -0.72 3.03
CA VAL A 23 -22.21 -0.51 2.21
C VAL A 23 -21.89 0.30 0.96
N GLU A 24 -21.03 1.31 1.08
CA GLU A 24 -20.60 2.15 -0.04
C GLU A 24 -19.52 1.49 -0.92
N GLY A 25 -18.76 0.53 -0.38
CA GLY A 25 -17.62 -0.08 -1.08
C GLY A 25 -16.46 0.89 -1.32
N VAL A 26 -16.47 2.05 -0.65
CA VAL A 26 -15.48 3.11 -0.78
C VAL A 26 -14.81 3.31 0.57
N ILE A 27 -13.49 3.12 0.62
CA ILE A 27 -12.69 3.42 1.81
C ILE A 27 -11.92 4.71 1.54
N LYS A 28 -12.31 5.78 2.22
CA LYS A 28 -11.64 7.07 2.11
C LYS A 28 -10.37 7.05 2.95
N MET A 29 -9.22 7.21 2.30
CA MET A 29 -7.91 7.32 2.96
C MET A 29 -7.29 8.68 2.66
N PRO A 30 -7.75 9.76 3.31
CA PRO A 30 -7.36 11.13 2.98
C PRO A 30 -5.88 11.43 3.23
N ASP A 31 -5.27 10.73 4.18
CA ASP A 31 -3.88 10.98 4.61
C ASP A 31 -2.85 10.11 3.88
N ILE A 32 -3.24 9.47 2.77
CA ILE A 32 -2.39 8.54 2.03
C ILE A 32 -2.01 9.16 0.70
N SER A 33 -0.71 9.23 0.46
CA SER A 33 -0.17 9.69 -0.81
C SER A 33 -0.67 8.76 -1.93
N PRO A 34 -1.27 9.31 -3.01
CA PRO A 34 -1.69 8.51 -4.17
C PRO A 34 -0.55 7.64 -4.70
N ARG A 35 0.68 8.17 -4.69
CA ARG A 35 1.87 7.44 -5.12
C ARG A 35 2.13 6.17 -4.31
N VAL A 36 1.99 6.24 -2.99
CA VAL A 36 2.20 5.08 -2.10
C VAL A 36 1.13 4.03 -2.38
N PHE A 37 -0.11 4.47 -2.61
CA PHE A 37 -1.19 3.58 -2.97
C PHE A 37 -0.97 2.90 -4.33
N SER A 38 -0.49 3.64 -5.35
CA SER A 38 -0.18 3.07 -6.67
C SER A 38 0.92 2.01 -6.59
N ILE A 39 1.95 2.21 -5.76
CA ILE A 39 3.01 1.22 -5.52
C ILE A 39 2.44 -0.04 -4.86
N TYR A 40 1.60 0.13 -3.84
CA TYR A 40 0.95 -1.00 -3.18
C TYR A 40 0.03 -1.77 -4.13
N GLN A 41 -0.77 -1.07 -4.94
CA GLN A 41 -1.66 -1.70 -5.91
C GLN A 41 -0.88 -2.51 -6.94
N TYR A 42 0.19 -1.93 -7.49
CA TYR A 42 1.06 -2.64 -8.42
C TYR A 42 1.71 -3.88 -7.78
N TRP A 43 2.21 -3.75 -6.55
CA TRP A 43 2.75 -4.88 -5.80
C TRP A 43 1.68 -5.96 -5.58
N ALA A 44 0.48 -5.59 -5.14
CA ALA A 44 -0.60 -6.55 -4.87
C ALA A 44 -1.06 -7.31 -6.12
N ASP A 45 -0.89 -6.72 -7.31
CA ASP A 45 -1.24 -7.35 -8.58
C ASP A 45 -0.09 -8.14 -9.22
N THR A 46 1.18 -7.86 -8.87
CA THR A 46 2.36 -8.40 -9.58
C THR A 46 3.38 -9.11 -8.70
N ASP A 47 3.25 -9.01 -7.38
CA ASP A 47 4.26 -9.37 -6.37
C ASP A 47 5.62 -8.67 -6.59
N ARG A 48 5.63 -7.49 -7.25
CA ARG A 48 6.83 -6.71 -7.52
C ARG A 48 6.69 -5.30 -6.98
N LEU A 49 7.72 -4.84 -6.28
CA LEU A 49 7.79 -3.47 -5.80
C LEU A 49 8.46 -2.58 -6.85
N ASP A 50 7.80 -1.51 -7.27
CA ASP A 50 8.34 -0.54 -8.23
C ASP A 50 8.17 0.89 -7.69
N THR A 51 9.27 1.51 -7.26
CA THR A 51 9.30 2.87 -6.71
C THR A 51 9.22 3.95 -7.79
N THR A 52 9.36 3.58 -9.07
CA THR A 52 9.38 4.48 -10.22
C THR A 52 8.00 4.73 -10.83
N LEU A 53 6.96 4.10 -10.29
CA LEU A 53 5.57 4.30 -10.69
C LEU A 53 5.16 5.79 -10.63
N GLU A 54 4.45 6.20 -11.67
CA GLU A 54 3.83 7.52 -11.91
C GLU A 54 4.76 8.74 -12.09
N ALA A 55 5.97 8.76 -11.56
CA ALA A 55 6.95 9.79 -11.87
C ALA A 55 8.37 9.36 -11.45
N PRO A 56 9.41 9.78 -12.19
CA PRO A 56 10.78 9.68 -11.68
C PRO A 56 10.84 10.48 -10.37
N THR A 57 11.03 9.78 -9.26
CA THR A 57 11.55 10.39 -8.03
C THR A 57 12.84 11.14 -8.43
N PRO A 58 13.19 12.26 -7.78
CA PRO A 58 14.57 12.74 -7.83
C PRO A 58 15.45 11.52 -7.57
N ASN A 59 16.40 11.25 -8.47
CA ASN A 59 17.23 10.03 -8.46
C ASN A 59 18.27 10.09 -7.32
N THR A 60 17.78 10.43 -6.13
CA THR A 60 18.49 10.62 -4.87
C THR A 60 18.07 9.49 -3.97
N LEU A 61 19.06 8.83 -3.38
CA LEU A 61 18.88 7.74 -2.43
C LEU A 61 17.86 8.13 -1.34
N ASP A 62 17.98 9.33 -0.78
CA ASP A 62 17.11 9.82 0.31
C ASP A 62 15.62 9.84 -0.07
N ALA A 63 15.28 10.19 -1.32
CA ALA A 63 13.89 10.24 -1.78
C ALA A 63 13.29 8.84 -1.92
N GLU A 64 14.08 7.88 -2.39
CA GLU A 64 13.67 6.48 -2.50
C GLU A 64 13.50 5.83 -1.13
N PHE A 65 14.46 6.04 -0.21
CA PHE A 65 14.35 5.58 1.18
C PHE A 65 13.11 6.17 1.87
N THR A 66 12.87 7.47 1.69
CA THR A 66 11.68 8.12 2.26
C THR A 66 10.39 7.51 1.70
N LEU A 67 10.34 7.22 0.40
CA LEU A 67 9.19 6.59 -0.24
C LEU A 67 8.95 5.18 0.30
N LEU A 68 10.00 4.36 0.46
CA LEU A 68 9.91 3.02 1.05
C LEU A 68 9.42 3.08 2.49
N VAL A 69 9.89 4.03 3.30
CA VAL A 69 9.39 4.25 4.68
C VAL A 69 7.90 4.57 4.67
N TYR A 70 7.42 5.41 3.75
CA TYR A 70 5.98 5.67 3.63
C TYR A 70 5.19 4.43 3.19
N CYS A 71 5.76 3.58 2.32
CA CYS A 71 5.17 2.31 1.94
C CYS A 71 5.06 1.37 3.16
N TYR A 72 6.10 1.29 3.99
CA TYR A 72 6.07 0.50 5.22
C TYR A 72 4.98 0.98 6.19
N ILE A 73 4.91 2.29 6.44
CA ILE A 73 3.86 2.90 7.28
C ILE A 73 2.47 2.61 6.73
N PHE A 74 2.31 2.65 5.41
CA PHE A 74 1.07 2.26 4.76
C PHE A 74 0.73 0.79 5.01
N GLY A 75 1.71 -0.13 4.84
CA GLY A 75 1.57 -1.55 5.15
C GLY A 75 1.13 -1.83 6.59
N GLU A 76 1.65 -1.08 7.57
CA GLU A 76 1.19 -1.16 8.97
C GLU A 76 -0.28 -0.75 9.12
N ARG A 77 -0.71 0.31 8.42
CA ARG A 77 -2.10 0.78 8.47
C ARG A 77 -3.07 -0.25 7.88
N ILE A 78 -2.69 -0.89 6.77
CA ILE A 78 -3.55 -1.87 6.11
C ILE A 78 -3.39 -3.31 6.66
N LEU A 79 -2.53 -3.50 7.67
CA LEU A 79 -2.23 -4.79 8.28
C LEU A 79 -1.81 -5.85 7.26
N ASP A 80 -0.96 -5.47 6.30
CA ASP A 80 -0.42 -6.37 5.28
C ASP A 80 1.04 -6.71 5.61
N SER A 81 1.26 -7.86 6.25
CA SER A 81 2.60 -8.30 6.64
C SER A 81 3.49 -8.63 5.45
N TRP A 82 2.94 -9.16 4.36
CA TRP A 82 3.73 -9.53 3.18
C TRP A 82 4.24 -8.30 2.44
N PHE A 83 3.40 -7.26 2.36
CA PHE A 83 3.83 -5.99 1.80
C PHE A 83 4.95 -5.37 2.64
N LYS A 84 4.78 -5.36 3.97
CA LYS A 84 5.81 -4.84 4.89
C LYS A 84 7.14 -5.58 4.75
N ASP A 85 7.11 -6.91 4.71
CA ASP A 85 8.31 -7.72 4.53
C ASP A 85 8.98 -7.40 3.18
N THR A 86 8.21 -7.31 2.09
CA THR A 86 8.74 -6.94 0.77
C THR A 86 9.37 -5.54 0.76
N VAL A 87 8.78 -4.58 1.47
CA VAL A 87 9.32 -3.21 1.57
C VAL A 87 10.61 -3.17 2.40
N ILE A 88 10.70 -3.97 3.47
CA ILE A 88 11.94 -4.09 4.26
C ILE A 88 13.04 -4.78 3.45
N ASP A 89 12.71 -5.83 2.71
CA ASP A 89 13.66 -6.50 1.81
C ASP A 89 14.17 -5.56 0.70
N ALA A 90 13.37 -4.58 0.28
CA ALA A 90 13.81 -3.54 -0.66
C ALA A 90 14.66 -2.44 -0.02
N LEU A 91 14.60 -2.29 1.32
CA LEU A 91 15.31 -1.25 2.08
C LEU A 91 16.71 -1.73 2.54
N LEU A 92 16.91 -3.04 2.70
CA LEU A 92 18.14 -3.70 3.16
C LEU A 92 19.00 -4.22 2.01
#